data_AF-A0A8H6XX29-F1
#
_entry.id   AF-A0A8H6XX29-F1
#
_cell.length_a   1.000
_cell.length_b   1.000
_cell.length_c   1.000
_cell.angle_alpha   90.00
_cell.angle_beta   90.00
_cell.angle_gamma   90.00
#
_symmetry.space_group_name_H-M   'P 1'
#
loop_
_entity.id
_entity.type
_entity.pdbx_description
1 polymer ?
#
loop_
_entity_poly.entity_id
_entity_poly.type
_entity_poly.pdbx_seq_one_letter_code
_entity_poly.pdbx_strand_id
1 'polypeptide(L)'
;MLRLAARRLPRIHARSLASSTPAVVPEDAPTAAPATLQAPNAPSTWSTNQRPRPGPASSPRFEQTAMQLQPNPLSAMALINDVPVNMVDGRRAVCDGGGGPLGHPKIYINLDLPGPRPCGYAFIRPFALTAAY
;
A
#
# COMPACT_ATOMS: atom_id res chain seq x y z
N MET A 1 49.32 52.57 65.41
CA MET A 1 49.24 51.16 64.98
C MET A 1 47.79 50.83 64.65
N LEU A 2 47.42 50.76 63.36
CA LEU A 2 46.06 50.43 62.92
C LEU A 2 46.07 49.01 62.33
N ARG A 3 45.45 48.03 63.00
CA ARG A 3 45.34 46.66 62.48
C ARG A 3 44.05 46.52 61.68
N LEU A 4 44.16 46.41 60.37
CA LEU A 4 43.04 46.06 59.47
C LEU A 4 42.63 44.61 59.74
N ALA A 5 41.40 44.38 60.20
CA ALA A 5 40.83 43.04 60.32
C ALA A 5 40.18 42.65 58.98
N ALA A 6 40.74 41.65 58.30
CA ALA A 6 40.18 41.10 57.07
C ALA A 6 38.92 40.26 57.39
N ARG A 7 37.74 40.75 57.01
CA ARG A 7 36.48 39.99 57.07
C ARG A 7 36.45 38.97 55.93
N ARG A 8 36.49 37.68 56.26
CA ARG A 8 36.25 36.58 55.31
C ARG A 8 34.74 36.46 55.04
N LEU A 9 34.35 36.54 53.77
CA LEU A 9 32.98 36.26 53.33
C LEU A 9 32.75 34.73 53.26
N PRO A 10 31.55 34.23 53.62
CA PRO A 10 31.25 32.81 53.53
C PRO A 10 31.06 32.40 52.06
N ARG A 11 31.62 31.23 51.72
CA ARG A 11 31.58 30.65 50.39
C ARG A 11 30.26 29.87 50.25
N ILE A 12 29.33 30.38 49.44
CA ILE A 12 28.02 29.75 49.22
C ILE A 12 28.22 28.56 48.27
N HIS A 13 27.98 27.34 48.76
CA HIS A 13 27.95 26.14 47.91
C HIS A 13 26.54 25.99 47.29
N ALA A 14 26.44 26.23 45.99
CA ALA A 14 25.25 25.88 45.23
C ALA A 14 25.15 24.34 45.14
N ARG A 15 24.22 23.75 45.89
CA ARG A 15 23.86 22.33 45.72
C ARG A 15 23.02 22.21 44.45
N SER A 16 23.62 21.66 43.40
CA SER A 16 22.88 21.25 42.20
C SER A 16 21.96 20.08 42.58
N LEU A 17 20.64 20.29 42.54
CA LEU A 17 19.68 19.19 42.60
C LEU A 17 19.60 18.56 41.21
N ALA A 18 20.33 17.46 41.00
CA ALA A 18 20.08 16.60 39.85
C ALA A 18 18.75 15.87 40.08
N SER A 19 17.71 16.25 39.31
CA SER A 19 16.47 15.49 39.21
C SER A 19 16.68 14.36 38.21
N SER A 20 17.00 13.17 38.71
CA SER A 20 17.02 11.96 37.89
C SER A 20 15.61 11.38 37.83
N THR A 21 14.78 11.86 36.91
CA THR A 21 13.65 11.04 36.46
C THR A 21 14.22 9.89 35.65
N PRO A 22 14.01 8.61 36.02
CA PRO A 22 14.30 7.53 35.11
C PRO A 22 13.40 7.72 33.90
N ALA A 23 14.01 7.85 32.72
CA ALA A 23 13.28 7.74 31.48
C ALA A 23 12.68 6.33 31.45
N VAL A 24 11.36 6.24 31.61
CA VAL A 24 10.61 5.06 31.21
C VAL A 24 10.83 4.94 29.71
N VAL A 25 11.77 4.08 29.31
CA VAL A 25 11.84 3.60 27.94
C VAL A 25 10.59 2.74 27.78
N PRO A 26 9.64 3.08 26.89
CA PRO A 26 8.64 2.12 26.50
C PRO A 26 9.41 0.97 25.85
N GLU A 27 9.50 -0.15 26.56
CA GLU A 27 9.94 -1.42 26.02
C GLU A 27 8.79 -1.95 25.15
N ASP A 28 8.60 -1.31 24.01
CA ASP A 28 7.82 -1.85 22.91
C ASP A 28 8.82 -2.05 21.78
N ALA A 29 9.49 -3.20 21.83
CA ALA A 29 10.18 -3.72 20.65
C ALA A 29 9.18 -3.64 19.50
N PRO A 30 9.55 -3.15 18.30
CA PRO A 30 8.63 -3.15 17.18
C PRO A 30 8.35 -4.62 16.84
N THR A 31 7.25 -5.14 17.39
CA THR A 31 6.57 -6.32 16.85
C THR A 31 6.45 -6.01 15.36
N ALA A 32 7.15 -6.79 14.54
CA ALA A 32 7.22 -6.56 13.11
C ALA A 32 5.82 -6.23 12.60
N ALA A 33 5.64 -4.98 12.15
CA ALA A 33 4.33 -4.47 11.79
C ALA A 33 3.67 -5.49 10.83
N PRO A 34 2.40 -5.86 11.05
CA PRO A 34 1.74 -6.87 10.23
C PRO A 34 1.93 -6.51 8.76
N ALA A 35 2.36 -7.49 7.96
CA ALA A 35 2.65 -7.28 6.55
C ALA A 35 1.43 -6.63 5.88
N THR A 36 1.57 -5.36 5.50
CA THR A 36 0.50 -4.61 4.84
C THR A 36 0.23 -5.24 3.49
N LEU A 37 -1.02 -5.68 3.26
CA LEU A 37 -1.46 -6.14 1.95
C LEU A 37 -1.17 -5.05 0.90
N GLN A 38 -0.81 -5.48 -0.32
CA GLN A 38 -0.55 -4.55 -1.41
C GLN A 38 -1.81 -3.72 -1.77
N ALA A 39 -2.97 -4.37 -1.77
CA ALA A 39 -4.30 -3.77 -1.88
C ALA A 39 -5.29 -4.53 -0.97
N PRO A 40 -6.48 -3.99 -0.67
CA PRO A 40 -7.42 -4.65 0.24
C PRO A 40 -7.84 -6.07 -0.20
N ASN A 41 -7.83 -6.34 -1.50
CA ASN A 41 -8.19 -7.62 -2.13
C ASN A 41 -6.99 -8.36 -2.76
N ALA A 42 -5.76 -7.90 -2.58
CA ALA A 42 -4.57 -8.56 -3.13
C ALA A 42 -3.39 -8.46 -2.15
N PRO A 43 -2.86 -9.60 -1.68
CA PRO A 43 -1.83 -9.60 -0.63
C PRO A 43 -0.45 -9.17 -1.13
N SER A 44 -0.06 -9.59 -2.33
CA SER A 44 1.29 -9.39 -2.87
C SER A 44 1.31 -8.43 -4.05
N THR A 45 2.52 -8.07 -4.49
CA THR A 45 2.75 -7.40 -5.77
C THR A 45 2.41 -8.31 -6.95
N TRP A 46 2.13 -7.71 -8.11
CA TRP A 46 1.70 -8.37 -9.35
C TRP A 46 2.49 -7.92 -10.58
N SER A 47 3.60 -7.19 -10.40
CA SER A 47 4.57 -6.96 -11.48
C SER A 47 5.99 -6.94 -10.95
N THR A 48 6.95 -7.31 -11.80
CA THR A 48 8.36 -7.48 -11.43
C THR A 48 8.98 -6.23 -10.80
N ASN A 49 8.59 -5.04 -11.28
CA ASN A 49 9.14 -3.77 -10.83
C ASN A 49 8.24 -3.05 -9.81
N GLN A 50 7.17 -3.68 -9.33
CA GLN A 50 6.28 -3.09 -8.34
C GLN A 50 6.91 -3.15 -6.96
N ARG A 51 6.96 -2.01 -6.27
CA ARG A 51 7.38 -1.95 -4.87
C ARG A 51 6.22 -2.38 -3.96
N PRO A 52 6.50 -3.11 -2.86
CA PRO A 52 5.49 -3.40 -1.86
C PRO A 52 4.97 -2.11 -1.22
N ARG A 53 3.74 -2.16 -0.72
CA ARG A 53 3.09 -1.02 -0.06
C ARG A 53 3.93 -0.54 1.13
N PRO A 54 4.25 0.76 1.23
CA PRO A 54 5.01 1.28 2.35
C PRO A 54 4.18 1.21 3.64
N GLY A 55 4.85 0.81 4.73
CA GLY A 55 4.28 0.91 6.08
C GLY A 55 4.47 2.31 6.68
N PRO A 56 3.80 2.62 7.80
CA PRO A 56 3.91 3.93 8.48
C PRO A 56 5.35 4.33 8.83
N ALA A 57 6.22 3.36 9.14
CA ALA A 57 7.62 3.59 9.51
C ALA A 57 8.62 3.47 8.35
N SER A 58 8.17 3.33 7.09
CA SER A 58 9.08 3.06 5.97
C SER A 58 9.84 4.29 5.45
N SER A 59 9.40 5.51 5.82
CA SER A 59 10.03 6.76 5.41
C SER A 59 9.72 7.86 6.43
N PRO A 60 10.63 8.82 6.69
CA PRO A 60 10.34 9.99 7.52
C PRO A 60 9.11 10.78 7.06
N ARG A 61 8.76 10.69 5.78
CA ARG A 61 7.54 11.32 5.23
C ARG A 61 6.23 10.71 5.78
N PHE A 62 6.26 9.47 6.26
CA PHE A 62 5.07 8.76 6.74
C PHE A 62 4.90 8.79 8.27
N GLU A 63 5.89 9.31 9.01
CA GLU A 63 5.92 9.26 10.48
C GLU A 63 4.76 10.01 11.16
N GLN A 64 4.31 11.12 10.56
CA GLN A 64 3.13 11.89 11.01
C GLN A 64 1.94 11.76 10.04
N THR A 65 1.96 10.77 9.16
CA THR A 65 0.89 10.54 8.19
C THR A 65 -0.12 9.52 8.74
N ALA A 66 -1.40 9.89 8.77
CA ALA A 66 -2.48 8.94 9.05
C ALA A 66 -2.63 7.94 7.89
N MET A 67 -1.95 6.79 7.99
CA MET A 67 -1.87 5.79 6.92
C MET A 67 -3.23 5.19 6.52
N GLN A 68 -4.21 5.23 7.42
CA GLN A 68 -5.58 4.74 7.20
C GLN A 68 -6.37 5.60 6.21
N LEU A 69 -6.01 6.89 6.08
CA LEU A 69 -6.64 7.84 5.17
C LEU A 69 -5.90 7.93 3.83
N GLN A 70 -4.76 7.25 3.69
CA GLN A 70 -4.03 7.23 2.44
C GLN A 70 -4.76 6.38 1.39
N PRO A 71 -4.70 6.75 0.11
CA PRO A 71 -5.32 5.97 -0.95
C PRO A 71 -4.95 4.49 -0.90
N ASN A 72 -5.96 3.64 -0.89
CA ASN A 72 -5.82 2.19 -0.89
C ASN A 72 -6.89 1.55 -1.79
N PRO A 73 -6.83 1.79 -3.11
CA PRO A 73 -7.80 1.24 -4.05
C PRO A 73 -7.68 -0.28 -4.14
N LEU A 74 -8.77 -0.93 -4.60
CA LEU A 74 -8.76 -2.35 -4.91
C LEU A 74 -7.84 -2.63 -6.11
N SER A 75 -7.24 -3.82 -6.11
CA SER A 75 -6.50 -4.35 -7.25
C SER A 75 -7.47 -4.71 -8.38
N ALA A 76 -7.24 -4.12 -9.56
CA ALA A 76 -7.98 -4.45 -10.77
C ALA A 76 -7.76 -5.90 -11.21
N MET A 77 -6.59 -6.48 -10.92
CA MET A 77 -6.28 -7.88 -11.24
C MET A 77 -7.19 -8.85 -10.46
N ALA A 78 -7.37 -8.60 -9.17
CA ALA A 78 -8.25 -9.42 -8.35
C ALA A 78 -9.71 -9.23 -8.79
N LEU A 79 -10.14 -7.98 -9.01
CA LEU A 79 -11.50 -7.69 -9.50
C LEU A 79 -11.81 -8.38 -10.83
N ILE A 80 -10.85 -8.47 -11.75
CA ILE A 80 -11.12 -9.09 -13.04
C ILE A 80 -11.17 -10.62 -12.99
N ASN A 81 -10.42 -11.23 -12.07
CA ASN A 81 -10.48 -12.68 -11.87
C ASN A 81 -11.85 -13.13 -11.35
N ASP A 82 -12.58 -12.26 -10.66
CA ASP A 82 -13.94 -12.52 -10.18
C ASP A 82 -15.01 -12.42 -11.29
N VAL A 83 -14.65 -11.87 -12.46
CA VAL A 83 -15.60 -11.65 -13.55
C VAL A 83 -15.81 -12.94 -14.35
N PRO A 84 -17.07 -13.38 -14.56
CA PRO A 84 -17.34 -14.62 -15.28
C PRO A 84 -17.02 -14.51 -16.77
N VAL A 85 -16.55 -15.63 -17.32
CA VAL A 85 -16.30 -15.81 -18.75
C VAL A 85 -17.60 -15.67 -19.53
N ASN A 86 -17.54 -14.95 -20.65
CA ASN A 86 -18.62 -14.85 -21.62
C ASN A 86 -18.57 -16.01 -22.60
N MET A 87 -19.63 -16.81 -22.63
CA MET A 87 -19.80 -17.85 -23.63
C MET A 87 -20.39 -17.24 -24.90
N VAL A 88 -19.76 -17.50 -26.04
CA VAL A 88 -20.19 -16.99 -27.35
C VAL A 88 -20.34 -18.14 -28.33
N ASP A 89 -21.45 -18.12 -29.06
CA ASP A 89 -21.74 -19.08 -30.13
C ASP A 89 -21.07 -18.62 -31.43
N GLY A 90 -19.78 -18.94 -31.57
CA GLY A 90 -19.02 -18.68 -32.80
C GLY A 90 -17.54 -18.46 -32.57
N ARG A 91 -16.73 -18.69 -33.60
CA ARG A 91 -15.26 -18.65 -33.53
C ARG A 91 -14.66 -17.26 -33.26
N ARG A 92 -15.49 -16.22 -33.21
CA ARG A 92 -15.09 -14.82 -33.07
C ARG A 92 -15.99 -14.10 -32.10
N ALA A 93 -15.39 -13.50 -31.07
CA ALA A 93 -16.08 -12.55 -30.18
C ALA A 93 -15.81 -11.11 -30.61
N VAL A 94 -16.74 -10.21 -30.29
CA VAL A 94 -16.63 -8.77 -30.51
C VAL A 94 -16.65 -8.09 -29.15
N CYS A 95 -15.70 -7.19 -28.89
CA CYS A 95 -15.67 -6.41 -27.66
C CYS A 95 -15.38 -4.94 -27.98
N ASP A 96 -16.17 -4.05 -27.39
CA ASP A 96 -16.03 -2.60 -27.45
C ASP A 96 -15.91 -1.97 -26.04
N GLY A 97 -15.82 -2.79 -24.99
CA GLY A 97 -15.77 -2.33 -23.60
C GLY A 97 -17.10 -1.85 -23.02
N GLY A 98 -18.20 -1.90 -23.79
CA GLY A 98 -19.50 -1.40 -23.39
C GLY A 98 -19.64 0.12 -23.49
N GLY A 99 -20.87 0.62 -23.62
CA GLY A 99 -21.14 2.07 -23.67
C GLY A 99 -20.72 2.75 -24.98
N GLY A 100 -20.49 1.98 -26.06
CA GLY A 100 -20.16 2.49 -27.39
C GLY A 100 -18.86 3.33 -27.37
N PRO A 101 -18.91 4.65 -27.60
CA PRO A 101 -17.72 5.50 -27.59
C PRO A 101 -17.08 5.68 -26.20
N LEU A 102 -17.74 5.29 -25.11
CA LEU A 102 -17.18 5.36 -23.75
C LEU A 102 -16.27 4.17 -23.40
N GLY A 103 -16.27 3.14 -24.25
CA GLY A 103 -15.42 1.97 -24.10
C GLY A 103 -14.08 2.12 -24.82
N HIS A 104 -13.57 1.01 -25.36
CA HIS A 104 -12.35 0.98 -26.15
C HIS A 104 -12.66 0.75 -27.63
N PRO A 105 -11.71 0.94 -28.56
CA PRO A 105 -11.93 0.64 -29.97
C PRO A 105 -12.46 -0.79 -30.15
N LYS A 106 -13.48 -0.95 -30.99
CA LYS A 106 -14.07 -2.27 -31.28
C LYS A 106 -12.99 -3.22 -31.78
N ILE A 107 -12.78 -4.31 -31.06
CA ILE A 107 -11.86 -5.39 -31.44
C ILE A 107 -12.61 -6.69 -31.70
N TYR A 108 -11.90 -7.59 -32.36
CA TYR A 108 -12.36 -8.93 -32.66
C TYR A 108 -11.37 -9.94 -32.10
N ILE A 109 -11.88 -10.86 -31.30
CA ILE A 109 -11.08 -11.83 -30.55
C ILE A 109 -11.29 -13.20 -31.19
N ASN A 110 -10.18 -13.86 -31.56
CA ASN A 110 -10.23 -15.21 -32.09
C ASN A 110 -10.42 -16.23 -30.96
N LEU A 111 -11.39 -17.13 -31.11
CA LEU A 111 -11.72 -18.20 -30.17
C LEU A 111 -11.47 -19.60 -30.76
N ASP A 112 -10.75 -19.74 -31.89
CA ASP A 112 -10.47 -21.05 -32.50
C ASP A 112 -9.78 -22.06 -31.56
N LEU A 113 -9.02 -21.57 -30.58
CA LEU A 113 -8.36 -22.41 -29.57
C LEU A 113 -9.26 -22.61 -28.35
N PRO A 114 -9.26 -23.80 -27.73
CA PRO A 114 -10.03 -24.05 -26.52
C PRO A 114 -9.57 -23.17 -25.36
N GLY A 115 -10.52 -22.76 -24.52
CA GLY A 115 -10.30 -21.97 -23.32
C GLY A 115 -10.61 -20.47 -23.46
N PRO A 116 -10.61 -19.73 -22.34
CA PRO A 116 -10.95 -18.31 -22.30
C PRO A 116 -9.85 -17.45 -22.93
N ARG A 117 -10.26 -16.50 -23.77
CA ARG A 117 -9.38 -15.51 -24.40
C ARG A 117 -9.72 -14.11 -23.87
N PRO A 118 -8.76 -13.38 -23.28
CA PRO A 118 -9.01 -12.04 -22.77
C PRO A 118 -9.09 -11.01 -23.91
N CYS A 119 -9.85 -9.94 -23.67
CA CYS A 119 -9.76 -8.72 -24.48
C CYS A 119 -8.48 -7.94 -24.10
N GLY A 120 -7.81 -7.35 -25.09
CA GLY A 120 -6.51 -6.68 -24.90
C GLY A 120 -6.57 -5.27 -24.32
N TYR A 121 -7.74 -4.63 -24.29
CA TYR A 121 -7.93 -3.29 -23.72
C TYR A 121 -8.58 -3.40 -22.35
N ALA A 122 -9.82 -3.86 -22.38
CA ALA A 122 -10.57 -4.24 -21.22
C ALA A 122 -10.24 -5.71 -20.95
N PHE A 123 -9.52 -6.03 -19.88
CA PHE A 123 -9.56 -7.42 -19.38
C PHE A 123 -10.98 -7.86 -18.97
N ILE A 124 -11.93 -6.91 -18.99
CA ILE A 124 -13.37 -7.02 -18.73
C ILE A 124 -13.94 -8.16 -19.59
N ARG A 125 -14.09 -9.30 -18.92
CA ARG A 125 -14.72 -10.56 -19.35
C ARG A 125 -13.91 -11.35 -20.40
N PRO A 126 -13.23 -12.45 -20.01
CA PRO A 126 -12.71 -13.38 -21.00
C PRO A 126 -13.86 -13.95 -21.84
N PHE A 127 -13.61 -14.25 -23.11
CA PHE A 127 -14.58 -14.90 -23.98
C PHE A 127 -14.16 -16.34 -24.25
N ALA A 128 -15.11 -17.27 -24.26
CA ALA A 128 -14.88 -18.67 -24.64
C ALA A 128 -15.98 -19.16 -25.59
N LEU A 129 -15.64 -20.13 -26.42
CA LEU A 129 -16.59 -20.81 -27.30
C LEU A 129 -17.52 -21.72 -26.48
N THR A 130 -18.83 -21.58 -26.66
CA THR A 130 -19.81 -22.45 -26.00
C THR A 130 -19.60 -23.92 -26.32
N ALA A 131 -19.22 -24.24 -27.56
CA ALA A 131 -19.01 -25.62 -28.03
C ALA A 131 -17.69 -26.27 -27.56
N ALA A 132 -16.86 -25.55 -26.79
CA ALA A 132 -15.54 -26.01 -26.36
C ALA A 132 -15.40 -26.15 -24.83
N TYR A 133 -16.53 -26.07 -24.10
CA TYR A 133 -16.62 -26.23 -22.64
C TYR A 133 -17.74 -27.23 -22.32
#